data_AF-A0A366MCN0-F1
#
_entry.id   AF-A0A366MCN0-F1
#
_cell.length_a   1.000
_cell.length_b   1.000
_cell.length_c   1.000
_cell.angle_alpha   90.00
_cell.angle_beta   90.00
_cell.angle_gamma   90.00
#
_symmetry.space_group_name_H-M   'P 1'
#
loop_
_entity.id
_entity.type
_entity.pdbx_description
1 polymer ?
#
loop_
_entity_poly.entity_id
_entity_poly.type
_entity_poly.pdbx_seq_one_letter_code
_entity_poly.pdbx_strand_id
1 'polypeptide(L)'
;MDTKERIIESSLLLFLKYGGDNVSLTELKKASNITSGGLYHLFSSKEELISEVKEKFIMDYFKDVMVRIYDIEGSFKEKIGKIMYTILGFNNMFLKQSNRADEYYKKILCIIFRKYTQKQW
;
A
#
# COMPACT_ATOMS: atom_id res chain seq x y z
N MET A 1 -7.71 -16.31 -5.18
CA MET A 1 -6.65 -15.36 -4.78
C MET A 1 -5.35 -16.10 -4.95
N ASP A 2 -4.49 -15.58 -5.83
CA ASP A 2 -3.23 -16.23 -6.18
C ASP A 2 -2.28 -16.31 -4.96
N THR A 3 -1.38 -17.29 -4.92
CA THR A 3 -0.45 -17.47 -3.80
C THR A 3 0.55 -16.31 -3.71
N LYS A 4 1.05 -15.81 -4.84
CA LYS A 4 1.94 -14.64 -4.88
C LYS A 4 1.22 -13.41 -4.32
N GLU A 5 -0.03 -13.22 -4.72
CA GLU A 5 -0.88 -12.12 -4.24
C GLU A 5 -1.11 -12.17 -2.72
N ARG A 6 -1.41 -13.35 -2.15
CA ARG A 6 -1.55 -13.53 -0.70
C ARG A 6 -0.29 -13.17 0.07
N ILE A 7 0.87 -13.55 -0.45
CA ILE A 7 2.15 -13.23 0.18
C ILE A 7 2.37 -11.72 0.15
N ILE A 8 2.13 -11.07 -0.99
CA ILE A 8 2.29 -9.62 -1.15
C ILE A 8 1.37 -8.86 -0.18
N GLU A 9 0.09 -9.23 -0.07
CA GLU A 9 -0.86 -8.60 0.86
C GLU A 9 -0.47 -8.81 2.34
N SER A 10 -0.06 -10.02 2.71
CA SER A 10 0.38 -10.33 4.08
C SER A 10 1.66 -9.57 4.45
N SER A 11 2.58 -9.46 3.49
CA SER A 11 3.85 -8.75 3.63
C SER A 11 3.63 -7.26 3.85
N LEU A 12 2.72 -6.65 3.08
CA LEU A 12 2.33 -5.25 3.26
C LEU A 12 1.94 -4.97 4.72
N LEU A 13 1.05 -5.78 5.30
CA LEU A 13 0.58 -5.57 6.68
C LEU A 13 1.71 -5.65 7.70
N LEU A 14 2.62 -6.60 7.54
CA LEU A 14 3.80 -6.73 8.41
C LEU A 14 4.75 -5.53 8.24
N PHE A 15 5.01 -5.10 6.99
CA PHE A 15 5.89 -3.97 6.70
C PHE A 15 5.32 -2.65 7.22
N LEU A 16 4.01 -2.44 7.15
CA LEU A 16 3.35 -1.27 7.74
C LEU A 16 3.49 -1.24 9.26
N LYS A 17 3.38 -2.41 9.90
CA LYS A 17 3.41 -2.54 11.36
C LYS A 17 4.83 -2.41 11.93
N TYR A 18 5.81 -3.10 11.34
CA TYR A 18 7.14 -3.24 11.92
C TYR A 18 8.26 -2.59 11.10
N GLY A 19 7.99 -2.19 9.85
CA GLY A 19 9.00 -1.76 8.87
C GLY A 19 9.58 -2.95 8.11
N GLY A 20 9.83 -2.77 6.81
CA GLY A 20 10.30 -3.84 5.92
C GLY A 20 11.58 -4.53 6.42
N ASP A 21 12.55 -3.74 6.90
CA ASP A 21 13.85 -4.25 7.35
C ASP A 21 13.72 -5.12 8.61
N ASN A 22 12.75 -4.83 9.47
CA ASN A 22 12.57 -5.51 10.77
C ASN A 22 11.75 -6.81 10.69
N VAL A 23 11.16 -7.13 9.53
CA VAL A 23 10.34 -8.34 9.37
C VAL A 23 11.20 -9.49 8.85
N SER A 24 11.22 -10.62 9.55
CA SER A 24 11.95 -11.82 9.12
C SER A 24 11.21 -12.63 8.06
N LEU A 25 11.94 -13.43 7.27
CA LEU A 25 11.33 -14.41 6.34
C LEU A 25 10.47 -15.44 7.08
N THR A 26 10.79 -15.77 8.33
CA THR A 26 10.00 -16.68 9.15
C THR A 26 8.64 -16.10 9.49
N GLU A 27 8.58 -14.82 9.87
CA GLU A 27 7.32 -14.12 10.13
C GLU A 27 6.47 -14.01 8.86
N LEU A 28 7.09 -13.71 7.72
CA LEU A 28 6.41 -13.65 6.41
C LEU A 28 5.77 -14.99 6.04
N LYS A 29 6.52 -16.09 6.16
CA LYS A 29 6.02 -17.45 5.87
C LYS A 29 4.84 -17.82 6.76
N LYS A 30 4.94 -17.50 8.05
CA LYS A 30 3.87 -17.75 9.03
C LYS A 30 2.61 -16.93 8.71
N ALA A 31 2.77 -15.65 8.39
CA ALA A 31 1.65 -14.76 8.09
C ALA A 31 0.95 -15.09 6.76
N SER A 32 1.70 -15.54 5.76
CA SER A 32 1.18 -15.88 4.42
C SER A 32 0.80 -17.36 4.24
N ASN A 33 1.00 -18.18 5.26
CA ASN A 33 0.81 -19.63 5.26
C ASN A 33 1.50 -20.31 4.07
N ILE A 34 2.83 -20.17 3.98
CA ILE A 34 3.64 -20.77 2.93
C ILE A 34 4.92 -21.41 3.48
N THR A 35 5.40 -22.44 2.78
CA THR A 35 6.68 -23.09 3.06
C THR A 35 7.86 -22.24 2.60
N SER A 36 9.07 -22.53 3.10
CA SER A 36 10.29 -21.86 2.65
C SER A 36 10.51 -22.04 1.14
N GLY A 37 10.37 -23.27 0.62
CA GLY A 37 10.54 -23.56 -0.80
C GLY A 37 9.51 -22.85 -1.69
N GLY A 38 8.25 -22.81 -1.24
CA GLY A 38 7.20 -22.09 -1.98
C GLY A 38 7.43 -20.58 -2.04
N LEU A 39 7.98 -19.98 -0.97
CA LEU A 39 8.35 -18.57 -0.96
C LEU A 39 9.50 -18.28 -1.94
N TYR A 40 10.58 -19.08 -1.88
CA TYR A 40 11.75 -18.89 -2.74
C TYR A 40 11.50 -19.20 -4.22
N HIS A 41 10.47 -19.99 -4.54
CA HIS A 41 10.02 -20.18 -5.92
C HIS A 41 9.33 -18.92 -6.49
N LEU A 42 8.77 -18.08 -5.63
CA LEU A 42 8.02 -16.89 -6.04
C LEU A 42 8.82 -15.60 -5.93
N PHE A 43 9.79 -15.55 -5.02
CA PHE A 43 10.66 -14.40 -4.78
C PHE A 43 12.07 -14.89 -4.47
N SER A 44 13.05 -14.39 -5.21
CA SER A 44 14.47 -14.73 -5.07
C SER A 44 15.06 -14.16 -3.78
N SER A 45 14.54 -13.04 -3.27
CA SER A 45 14.98 -12.43 -2.01
C SER A 45 13.88 -11.67 -1.27
N LYS A 46 14.18 -11.26 -0.03
CA LYS A 46 13.31 -10.38 0.76
C LYS A 46 13.19 -9.00 0.12
N GLU A 47 14.28 -8.51 -0.47
CA GLU A 47 14.35 -7.22 -1.15
C GLU A 47 13.47 -7.22 -2.40
N GLU A 48 13.45 -8.32 -3.16
CA GLU A 48 12.54 -8.50 -4.30
C GLU A 48 11.07 -8.46 -3.84
N LEU A 49 10.72 -9.20 -2.78
CA LEU A 49 9.38 -9.16 -2.20
C LEU A 49 8.99 -7.74 -1.73
N ILE A 50 9.90 -7.02 -1.09
CA ILE A 50 9.68 -5.62 -0.70
C ILE A 50 9.43 -4.75 -1.94
N SER A 51 10.22 -4.95 -3.01
CA SER A 51 10.06 -4.20 -4.26
C SER A 51 8.71 -4.48 -4.91
N GLU A 52 8.28 -5.74 -4.97
CA GLU A 52 6.98 -6.15 -5.52
C GLU A 52 5.81 -5.58 -4.72
N VAL A 53 5.92 -5.56 -3.38
CA VAL A 53 4.92 -4.90 -2.51
C VAL A 53 4.87 -3.40 -2.79
N LYS A 54 6.02 -2.74 -2.95
CA LYS A 54 6.08 -1.30 -3.27
C LYS A 54 5.49 -1.02 -4.65
N GLU A 55 5.81 -1.82 -5.66
CA GLU A 55 5.26 -1.62 -7.00
C GLU A 55 3.73 -1.73 -6.97
N LYS A 56 3.21 -2.83 -6.38
CA LYS A 56 1.77 -3.11 -6.35
C LYS A 56 0.95 -2.08 -5.55
N PHE A 57 1.47 -1.59 -4.43
CA PHE A 57 0.69 -0.71 -3.55
C PHE A 57 1.13 0.74 -3.59
N ILE A 58 2.39 1.06 -3.85
CA ILE A 58 2.82 2.45 -3.86
C ILE A 58 2.76 2.99 -5.28
N MET A 59 3.38 2.29 -6.24
CA MET A 59 3.47 2.82 -7.60
C MET A 59 2.13 2.79 -8.32
N ASP A 60 1.35 1.72 -8.20
CA ASP A 60 0.02 1.68 -8.82
C ASP A 60 -0.93 2.75 -8.24
N TYR A 61 -0.83 3.04 -6.95
CA TYR A 61 -1.55 4.17 -6.35
C TYR A 61 -1.13 5.51 -6.97
N PHE A 62 0.18 5.75 -7.08
CA PHE A 62 0.69 6.99 -7.66
C PHE A 62 0.28 7.12 -9.11
N LYS A 63 0.34 6.05 -9.91
CA LYS A 63 -0.13 6.05 -11.31
C LYS A 63 -1.61 6.47 -11.37
N ASP A 64 -2.45 5.87 -10.54
CA ASP A 64 -3.88 6.20 -10.47
C ASP A 64 -4.13 7.65 -10.05
N VAL A 65 -3.39 8.16 -9.05
CA VAL A 65 -3.47 9.57 -8.64
C VAL A 65 -2.99 10.49 -9.76
N MET A 66 -1.88 10.15 -10.42
CA MET A 66 -1.29 10.92 -11.53
C MET A 66 -2.26 11.04 -12.70
N VAL A 67 -2.93 9.95 -13.10
CA VAL A 67 -3.98 9.96 -14.13
C VAL A 67 -5.12 10.90 -13.73
N ARG A 68 -5.59 10.82 -12.48
CA ARG A 68 -6.68 11.68 -11.99
C ARG A 68 -6.32 13.16 -11.94
N ILE A 69 -5.03 13.49 -11.81
CA ILE A 69 -4.57 14.89 -11.69
C ILE A 69 -4.11 15.49 -13.01
N TYR A 70 -3.82 14.65 -14.01
CA TYR A 70 -3.31 15.06 -15.32
C TYR A 70 -4.28 16.03 -16.02
N ASP A 71 -5.57 15.70 -16.00
CA ASP A 71 -6.63 16.52 -16.64
C ASP A 71 -7.25 17.57 -15.70
N ILE A 72 -6.66 17.81 -14.53
CA ILE A 72 -7.18 18.84 -13.63
C ILE A 72 -6.81 20.22 -14.18
N GLU A 73 -7.82 20.91 -14.70
CA GLU A 73 -7.78 22.34 -14.94
C GLU A 73 -7.83 23.14 -13.62
N GLY A 74 -7.17 24.30 -13.62
CA GLY A 74 -7.11 25.21 -12.48
C GLY A 74 -5.69 25.68 -12.15
N SER A 75 -5.61 26.65 -11.23
CA SER A 75 -4.37 27.18 -10.69
C SER A 75 -3.60 26.10 -9.89
N PHE A 76 -2.30 26.31 -9.70
CA PHE A 76 -1.45 25.42 -8.90
C PHE A 76 -2.04 25.13 -7.51
N LYS A 77 -2.60 26.14 -6.84
CA LYS A 77 -3.24 26.02 -5.52
C LYS A 77 -4.44 25.07 -5.53
N GLU A 78 -5.28 25.14 -6.57
CA GLU A 78 -6.44 24.27 -6.72
C GLU A 78 -6.03 22.83 -7.05
N LYS A 79 -4.97 22.65 -7.85
CA LYS A 79 -4.39 21.32 -8.13
C LYS A 79 -3.85 20.68 -6.85
N ILE A 80 -3.05 21.41 -6.07
CA ILE A 80 -2.52 20.92 -4.78
C ILE A 80 -3.65 20.57 -3.81
N GLY A 81 -4.70 21.39 -3.73
CA GLY A 81 -5.87 21.09 -2.93
C GLY A 81 -6.55 19.78 -3.33
N LYS A 82 -6.83 19.59 -4.63
CA LYS A 82 -7.46 18.36 -5.15
C LYS A 82 -6.60 17.11 -4.98
N ILE A 83 -5.28 17.23 -5.16
CA ILE A 83 -4.32 16.17 -4.85
C ILE A 83 -4.43 15.79 -3.36
N MET A 84 -4.41 16.77 -2.47
CA MET A 84 -4.48 16.55 -1.03
C MET A 84 -5.79 15.87 -0.61
N TYR A 85 -6.94 16.26 -1.19
CA TYR A 85 -8.22 15.57 -0.96
C TYR A 85 -8.24 14.13 -1.47
N THR A 86 -7.60 13.87 -2.62
CA THR A 86 -7.52 12.53 -3.23
C THR A 86 -6.61 11.62 -2.41
N ILE A 87 -5.44 12.13 -2.00
CA ILE A 87 -4.45 11.39 -1.22
C ILE A 87 -4.98 11.04 0.17
N LEU A 88 -5.68 11.97 0.82
CA LEU A 88 -6.18 11.77 2.17
C LEU A 88 -7.50 10.99 2.23
N GLY A 89 -8.06 10.60 1.07
CA GLY A 89 -9.31 9.82 1.02
C GLY A 89 -10.54 10.60 1.51
N PHE A 90 -10.47 11.94 1.59
CA PHE A 90 -11.57 12.81 2.01
C PHE A 90 -12.68 12.95 0.95
N ASN A 91 -12.55 12.28 -0.19
CA ASN A 91 -13.55 12.31 -1.25
C ASN A 91 -14.77 11.45 -0.86
N ASN A 92 -15.67 12.01 -0.06
CA ASN A 92 -16.95 11.43 0.33
C ASN A 92 -17.97 11.29 -0.84
N MET A 93 -17.52 11.27 -2.10
CA MET A 93 -18.41 11.23 -3.28
C MET A 93 -18.18 10.05 -4.24
N PHE A 94 -17.16 9.20 -4.02
CA PHE A 94 -16.82 8.09 -4.94
C PHE A 94 -16.97 6.67 -4.36
N LEU A 95 -17.68 6.51 -3.23
CA LEU A 95 -17.99 5.19 -2.65
C LEU A 95 -19.21 4.51 -3.31
N LYS A 96 -19.32 4.52 -4.64
CA LYS A 96 -20.31 3.70 -5.35
C LYS A 96 -19.74 2.51 -6.13
N GLN A 97 -18.42 2.34 -6.20
CA GLN A 97 -17.81 1.08 -6.61
C GLN A 97 -16.57 0.82 -5.76
N SER A 98 -16.72 0.11 -4.63
CA SER A 98 -15.58 -0.26 -3.81
C SER A 98 -14.76 -1.35 -4.52
N ASN A 99 -13.63 -0.99 -5.11
CA ASN A 99 -12.62 -1.98 -5.48
C ASN A 99 -11.70 -2.26 -4.30
N ARG A 100 -11.14 -3.48 -4.22
CA ARG A 100 -10.24 -3.93 -3.14
C ARG A 100 -9.10 -2.95 -2.85
N ALA A 101 -8.57 -2.32 -3.89
CA ALA A 101 -7.47 -1.37 -3.79
C ALA A 101 -7.78 -0.20 -2.84
N ASP A 102 -9.00 0.36 -2.91
CA ASP A 102 -9.40 1.50 -2.06
C ASP A 102 -9.46 1.15 -0.57
N GLU A 103 -9.83 -0.09 -0.23
CA GLU A 103 -9.83 -0.56 1.16
C GLU A 103 -8.39 -0.69 1.70
N TYR A 104 -7.47 -1.20 0.88
CA TYR A 104 -6.05 -1.28 1.23
C TYR A 104 -5.44 0.11 1.42
N TYR A 105 -5.75 1.08 0.55
CA TYR A 105 -5.25 2.45 0.68
C TYR A 105 -5.78 3.14 1.92
N LYS A 106 -7.05 3.00 2.24
CA LYS A 106 -7.61 3.49 3.50
C LYS A 106 -6.93 2.88 4.72
N LYS A 107 -6.63 1.56 4.70
CA LYS A 107 -5.87 0.89 5.77
C LYS A 107 -4.45 1.43 5.88
N ILE A 108 -3.72 1.57 4.78
CA ILE A 108 -2.36 2.15 4.74
C ILE A 108 -2.37 3.57 5.34
N LEU A 109 -3.26 4.43 4.85
CA LEU A 109 -3.38 5.82 5.33
C LEU A 109 -3.77 5.89 6.81
N CYS A 110 -4.70 5.04 7.27
CA CYS A 110 -5.06 4.98 8.69
C CYS A 110 -3.88 4.54 9.56
N ILE A 111 -3.07 3.57 9.11
CA ILE A 111 -1.88 3.11 9.85
C ILE A 111 -0.81 4.20 9.88
N ILE A 112 -0.53 4.84 8.73
CA ILE A 112 0.41 5.97 8.65
C ILE A 112 -0.08 7.09 9.58
N PHE A 113 -1.34 7.51 9.47
CA PHE A 113 -1.91 8.57 10.29
C PHE A 113 -1.85 8.24 11.79
N ARG A 114 -2.18 6.99 12.19
CA ARG A 114 -2.01 6.53 13.58
C ARG A 114 -0.55 6.57 14.04
N LYS A 115 0.39 6.14 13.20
CA LYS A 115 1.82 6.15 13.53
C LYS A 115 2.36 7.58 13.69
N TYR A 116 1.87 8.53 12.91
CA TYR A 116 2.24 9.94 13.02
C TYR A 116 1.53 10.66 14.18
N THR A 117 0.30 10.30 14.52
CA THR A 117 -0.45 10.89 15.65
C THR A 117 -0.04 10.35 17.01
N GLN A 118 0.44 9.10 17.09
CA GLN A 118 1.01 8.54 18.32
C GLN A 118 2.47 8.96 18.58
N LYS A 119 3.11 9.67 17.65
CA LYS A 119 4.46 10.24 17.79
C LYS A 119 4.41 11.71 18.26
N GLN A 120 3.58 12.01 19.27
CA GLN A 120 3.52 13.31 19.92
C GLN A 120 4.05 13.18 21.35
N TRP A 121 5.24 13.75 21.58
CA TRP A 121 6.05 13.89 22.82
C TRP A 121 6.78 12.65 23.31
#